data_AF-A0A3N0Y0W4-F1
#
_entry.id   AF-A0A3N0Y0W4-F1
#
_cell.length_a   1.000
_cell.length_b   1.000
_cell.length_c   1.000
_cell.angle_alpha   90.00
_cell.angle_beta   90.00
_cell.angle_gamma   90.00
#
_symmetry.space_group_name_H-M   'P 1'
#
loop_
_entity.id
_entity.type
_entity.pdbx_description
1 polymer ?
#
loop_
_entity_poly.entity_id
_entity_poly.type
_entity_poly.pdbx_seq_one_letter_code
_entity_poly.pdbx_strand_id
1 'polypeptide(L)'
;MPYKCPRQDYHVCTLDGSEYYSMCQTKAISCRSNKPVFSHISTTCRAEEKVKVTVEDSGSHKVVMINTRLGKMFVCGNDWNMAAANVVCRNPLNVARGAAEVTKIKNRILDRDTKWPTECMSVRCTGSELSLAECTIYNPQPITENTVAIAKCYNEPKGAFSSF
;
A
#
# COMPACT_ATOMS: atom_id res chain seq x y z
N MET A 1 -11.33 -13.70 18.12
CA MET A 1 -9.95 -14.01 18.59
C MET A 1 -9.25 -14.86 17.53
N PRO A 2 -7.94 -14.64 17.23
CA PRO A 2 -7.26 -15.23 16.07
C PRO A 2 -7.25 -16.77 16.00
N TYR A 3 -7.33 -17.46 17.14
CA TYR A 3 -7.39 -18.93 17.19
C TYR A 3 -8.70 -19.52 16.65
N LYS A 4 -9.75 -18.70 16.45
CA LYS A 4 -11.04 -19.14 15.90
C LYS A 4 -11.06 -19.16 14.36
N CYS A 5 -9.98 -18.72 13.72
CA CYS A 5 -9.92 -18.65 12.27
C CYS A 5 -9.66 -20.04 11.66
N PRO A 6 -10.29 -20.35 10.51
CA PRO A 6 -10.00 -21.58 9.78
C PRO A 6 -8.55 -21.56 9.27
N ARG A 7 -7.96 -22.75 9.21
CA ARG A 7 -6.66 -22.97 8.58
C ARG A 7 -6.80 -22.99 7.05
N GLN A 8 -5.74 -22.62 6.36
CA GLN A 8 -5.64 -22.63 4.90
C GLN A 8 -4.32 -23.30 4.49
N ASP A 9 -4.20 -23.69 3.22
CA ASP A 9 -3.02 -24.37 2.67
C ASP A 9 -1.93 -23.38 2.20
N TYR A 10 -1.85 -22.20 2.83
CA TYR A 10 -0.81 -21.20 2.59
C TYR A 10 -0.48 -20.46 3.89
N HIS A 11 0.72 -19.89 3.97
CA HIS A 11 1.12 -19.06 5.11
C HIS A 11 0.92 -17.59 4.78
N VAL A 12 0.47 -16.84 5.78
CA VAL A 12 0.40 -15.39 5.74
C VAL A 12 1.53 -14.84 6.59
N CYS A 13 2.41 -14.09 5.93
CA CYS A 13 3.63 -13.58 6.50
C CYS A 13 3.41 -12.14 6.94
N THR A 14 3.87 -11.80 8.14
CA THR A 14 3.74 -10.44 8.67
C THR A 14 5.02 -9.62 8.52
N LEU A 15 4.89 -8.31 8.67
CA LEU A 15 6.01 -7.37 8.51
C LEU A 15 7.16 -7.63 9.49
N ASP A 16 6.83 -8.10 10.69
CA ASP A 16 7.76 -8.51 11.76
C ASP A 16 8.37 -9.91 11.56
N GLY A 17 7.95 -10.64 10.52
CA GLY A 17 8.45 -11.99 10.21
C GLY A 17 7.67 -13.13 10.87
N SER A 18 6.59 -12.85 11.61
CA SER A 18 5.71 -13.90 12.12
C SER A 18 4.91 -14.57 10.99
N GLU A 19 4.45 -15.79 11.24
CA GLU A 19 3.68 -16.58 10.28
C GLU A 19 2.32 -16.98 10.86
N TYR A 20 1.30 -16.91 10.02
CA TYR A 20 -0.07 -17.28 10.36
C TYR A 20 -0.66 -18.20 9.30
N TYR A 21 -1.66 -19.00 9.67
CA TYR A 21 -2.25 -20.02 8.79
C TYR A 21 -3.34 -19.48 7.86
N SER A 22 -3.77 -18.22 8.05
CA SER A 22 -4.77 -17.59 7.19
C SER A 22 -4.84 -16.07 7.39
N MET A 23 -5.39 -15.38 6.39
CA MET A 23 -5.60 -13.93 6.43
C MET A 23 -6.57 -13.50 7.54
N CYS A 24 -7.47 -14.40 7.97
CA CYS A 24 -8.37 -14.15 9.09
C CYS A 24 -7.59 -13.86 10.38
N GLN A 25 -6.48 -14.57 10.62
CA GLN A 25 -5.68 -14.39 11.82
C GLN A 25 -4.98 -13.04 11.83
N THR A 26 -4.33 -12.69 10.72
CA THR A 26 -3.63 -11.40 10.59
C THR A 26 -4.60 -10.24 10.68
N LYS A 27 -5.77 -10.32 10.04
CA LYS A 27 -6.83 -9.30 10.17
C LYS A 27 -7.35 -9.17 11.59
N ALA A 28 -7.55 -10.29 12.30
CA ALA A 28 -7.96 -10.26 13.70
C ALA A 28 -6.90 -9.62 14.62
N ILE A 29 -5.62 -9.80 14.32
CA ILE A 29 -4.50 -9.19 15.07
C ILE A 29 -4.40 -7.69 14.74
N SER A 30 -4.44 -7.35 13.45
CA SER A 30 -4.48 -5.96 12.97
C SER A 30 -5.63 -5.16 13.57
N CYS A 31 -6.81 -5.77 13.71
CA CYS A 31 -7.96 -5.14 14.36
C CYS A 31 -7.69 -4.83 15.85
N ARG A 32 -6.98 -5.71 16.57
CA ARG A 32 -6.63 -5.50 17.98
C ARG A 32 -5.53 -4.47 18.19
N SER A 33 -4.55 -4.42 17.28
CA SER A 33 -3.40 -3.51 17.39
C SER A 33 -3.61 -2.18 16.67
N ASN A 34 -4.65 -2.08 15.83
CA ASN A 34 -4.88 -0.99 14.88
C ASN A 34 -3.65 -0.70 14.00
N LYS A 35 -2.90 -1.75 13.64
CA LYS A 35 -1.68 -1.66 12.83
C LYS A 35 -1.71 -2.62 11.65
N PRO A 36 -1.18 -2.25 10.48
CA PRO A 36 -0.96 -3.18 9.39
C PRO A 36 0.07 -4.22 9.84
N VAL A 37 -0.32 -5.49 9.86
CA VAL A 37 0.64 -6.59 10.16
C VAL A 37 0.98 -7.39 8.92
N PHE A 38 0.10 -7.42 7.92
CA PHE A 38 0.28 -8.23 6.71
C PHE A 38 1.47 -7.73 5.86
N SER A 39 2.26 -8.67 5.36
CA SER A 39 3.32 -8.42 4.37
C SER A 39 3.00 -9.08 3.03
N HIS A 40 2.86 -10.40 3.01
CA HIS A 40 2.65 -11.18 1.78
C HIS A 40 2.12 -12.59 2.11
N ILE A 41 1.69 -13.31 1.08
CA ILE A 41 1.31 -14.73 1.15
C ILE A 41 2.43 -15.54 0.53
N SER A 42 2.95 -16.53 1.25
CA SER A 42 4.01 -17.43 0.77
C SER A 42 3.92 -18.76 1.51
N THR A 43 4.64 -19.77 1.04
CA THR A 43 4.82 -21.01 1.81
C THR A 43 6.01 -20.95 2.77
N THR A 44 6.92 -19.99 2.59
CA THR A 44 8.21 -19.93 3.32
C THR A 44 8.55 -18.57 3.93
N CYS A 45 7.66 -17.57 3.79
CA CYS A 45 7.76 -16.25 4.42
C CYS A 45 9.12 -15.55 4.35
N ARG A 46 9.75 -15.61 3.17
CA ARG A 46 11.11 -15.09 3.01
C ARG A 46 11.14 -13.57 3.01
N ALA A 47 12.25 -13.01 3.49
CA ALA A 47 12.41 -11.57 3.64
C ALA A 47 12.42 -10.83 2.28
N GLU A 48 12.93 -11.48 1.22
CA GLU A 48 12.96 -10.97 -0.15
C GLU A 48 11.58 -10.86 -0.80
N GLU A 49 10.56 -11.57 -0.27
CA GLU A 49 9.19 -11.54 -0.80
C GLU A 49 8.32 -10.46 -0.12
N LYS A 50 8.87 -9.71 0.84
CA LYS A 50 8.15 -8.66 1.55
C LYS A 50 7.68 -7.57 0.60
N VAL A 51 6.38 -7.30 0.63
CA VAL A 51 5.80 -6.13 -0.04
C VAL A 51 5.92 -4.92 0.88
N LYS A 52 6.57 -3.86 0.41
CA LYS A 52 6.70 -2.58 1.12
C LYS A 52 6.12 -1.45 0.29
N VAL A 53 5.28 -0.65 0.91
CA VAL A 53 4.67 0.54 0.30
C VAL A 53 5.44 1.76 0.79
N THR A 54 5.88 2.61 -0.14
CA THR A 54 6.58 3.86 0.19
C THR A 54 5.97 5.01 -0.60
N VAL A 55 5.95 6.19 0.00
CA VAL A 55 5.50 7.42 -0.66
C VAL A 55 6.70 8.35 -0.75
N GLU A 56 7.04 8.79 -1.96
CA GLU A 56 8.19 9.66 -2.21
C GLU A 56 7.72 11.07 -2.59
N ASP A 57 8.33 12.08 -1.98
CA ASP A 57 8.04 13.47 -2.28
C ASP A 57 8.87 13.92 -3.49
N SER A 58 8.21 14.11 -4.64
CA SER A 58 8.79 14.73 -5.84
C SER A 58 8.26 16.16 -5.96
N GLY A 59 8.85 17.05 -5.17
CA GLY A 59 8.45 18.47 -5.08
C GLY A 59 7.08 18.64 -4.42
N SER A 60 6.04 18.89 -5.22
CA SER A 60 4.66 19.08 -4.76
C SER A 60 3.79 17.81 -4.81
N HIS A 61 4.35 16.69 -5.28
CA HIS A 61 3.61 15.45 -5.50
C HIS A 61 4.12 14.31 -4.61
N LYS A 62 3.19 13.62 -3.96
CA LYS A 62 3.43 12.42 -3.15
C LYS A 62 3.25 11.17 -4.00
N VAL A 63 4.33 10.64 -4.54
CA VAL A 63 4.32 9.55 -5.50
C VAL A 63 4.26 8.20 -4.79
N VAL A 64 3.31 7.36 -5.17
CA VAL A 64 3.09 6.06 -4.51
C VAL A 64 3.92 4.98 -5.20
N MET A 65 4.77 4.32 -4.42
CA MET A 65 5.67 3.26 -4.85
C MET A 65 5.38 1.96 -4.10
N ILE A 66 5.54 0.84 -4.80
CA ILE A 66 5.51 -0.50 -4.21
C ILE A 66 6.84 -1.18 -4.50
N ASN A 67 7.43 -1.72 -3.45
CA ASN A 67 8.62 -2.55 -3.51
C ASN A 67 8.23 -4.02 -3.29
N THR A 68 8.60 -4.86 -4.24
CA THR A 68 8.37 -6.32 -4.20
C THR A 68 9.68 -7.03 -4.52
N ARG A 69 9.66 -8.37 -4.55
CA ARG A 69 10.80 -9.18 -5.04
C ARG A 69 11.24 -8.84 -6.47
N LEU A 70 10.35 -8.28 -7.29
CA LEU A 70 10.64 -7.88 -8.68
C LEU A 70 11.33 -6.50 -8.75
N GLY A 71 11.45 -5.82 -7.62
CA GLY A 71 12.01 -4.48 -7.52
C GLY A 71 10.98 -3.43 -7.13
N LYS A 72 11.44 -2.18 -7.16
CA LYS A 72 10.67 -0.99 -6.81
C LYS A 72 9.99 -0.41 -8.05
N MET A 73 8.67 -0.25 -7.99
CA MET A 73 7.83 0.17 -9.12
C MET A 73 6.80 1.19 -8.67
N PHE A 74 6.26 1.92 -9.65
CA PHE A 74 5.13 2.83 -9.41
C PHE A 74 3.83 2.05 -9.19
N VAL A 75 2.85 2.70 -8.57
CA VAL A 75 1.44 2.29 -8.73
C VAL A 75 0.88 2.90 -10.02
N CYS A 76 0.28 2.07 -10.87
CA CYS A 76 -0.27 2.52 -12.15
C CYS A 76 -1.41 3.53 -11.97
N GLY A 77 -1.44 4.58 -12.79
CA GLY A 77 -2.48 5.61 -12.72
C GLY A 77 -3.85 5.18 -13.25
N ASN A 78 -3.95 4.15 -14.09
CA ASN A 78 -5.21 3.75 -14.74
C ASN A 78 -6.21 3.12 -13.77
N ASP A 79 -5.74 2.24 -12.88
CA ASP A 79 -6.57 1.57 -11.87
C ASP A 79 -6.56 2.29 -10.51
N TRP A 80 -5.94 3.48 -10.45
CA TRP A 80 -5.86 4.28 -9.23
C TRP A 80 -7.22 4.87 -8.90
N ASN A 81 -7.77 4.51 -7.74
CA ASN A 81 -9.10 4.90 -7.32
C ASN A 81 -9.14 5.35 -5.85
N MET A 82 -10.31 5.82 -5.41
CA MET A 82 -10.49 6.38 -4.06
C MET A 82 -10.27 5.32 -2.96
N ALA A 83 -10.60 4.06 -3.23
CA ALA A 83 -10.38 2.97 -2.29
C ALA A 83 -8.88 2.79 -2.00
N ALA A 84 -8.05 2.66 -3.03
CA ALA A 84 -6.60 2.54 -2.87
C ALA A 84 -5.96 3.83 -2.31
N ALA A 85 -6.44 5.00 -2.73
CA ALA A 85 -5.95 6.28 -2.22
C ALA A 85 -6.19 6.45 -0.72
N ASN A 86 -7.37 6.04 -0.22
CA ASN A 86 -7.67 6.06 1.20
C ASN A 86 -6.72 5.18 2.01
N VAL A 87 -6.38 3.99 1.50
CA VAL A 87 -5.45 3.06 2.16
C VAL A 87 -4.08 3.73 2.32
N VAL A 88 -3.52 4.33 1.26
CA VAL A 88 -2.22 5.01 1.30
C VAL A 88 -2.21 6.21 2.24
N CYS A 89 -3.29 7.00 2.21
CA CYS A 89 -3.40 8.18 3.08
C CYS A 89 -3.49 7.80 4.56
N ARG A 90 -4.23 6.73 4.90
CA ARG A 90 -4.27 6.21 6.28
C ARG A 90 -2.92 5.61 6.67
N ASN A 91 -2.28 4.87 5.78
CA ASN A 91 -0.98 4.26 6.01
C ASN A 91 -0.22 4.09 4.67
N PRO A 92 1.01 4.64 4.54
CA PRO A 92 1.89 5.09 5.62
C PRO A 92 1.79 6.59 5.98
N LEU A 93 0.90 7.37 5.36
CA LEU A 93 0.87 8.83 5.55
C LEU A 93 0.16 9.29 6.84
N ASN A 94 -0.44 8.39 7.61
CA ASN A 94 -1.08 8.64 8.92
C ASN A 94 -2.18 9.71 8.91
N VAL A 95 -2.88 9.89 7.79
CA VAL A 95 -4.05 10.78 7.69
C VAL A 95 -5.31 9.96 7.89
N ALA A 96 -5.90 10.03 9.08
CA ALA A 96 -7.04 9.18 9.46
C ALA A 96 -8.25 9.38 8.55
N ARG A 97 -8.48 10.62 8.10
CA ARG A 97 -9.56 10.99 7.19
C ARG A 97 -9.40 10.40 5.78
N GLY A 98 -8.21 9.93 5.42
CA GLY A 98 -7.93 9.33 4.12
C GLY A 98 -7.64 10.34 3.01
N ALA A 99 -7.94 9.93 1.78
CA ALA A 99 -7.69 10.70 0.57
C ALA A 99 -8.75 11.80 0.38
N ALA A 100 -8.29 12.99 0.01
CA ALA A 100 -9.15 14.10 -0.39
C ALA A 100 -9.58 13.97 -1.86
N GLU A 101 -8.69 13.45 -2.70
CA GLU A 101 -8.89 13.33 -4.14
C GLU A 101 -8.10 12.15 -4.72
N VAL A 102 -8.60 11.60 -5.82
CA VAL A 102 -7.87 10.65 -6.65
C VAL A 102 -7.08 11.42 -7.70
N THR A 103 -5.76 11.45 -7.57
CA THR A 103 -4.88 12.18 -8.49
C THR A 103 -3.86 11.25 -9.14
N LYS A 104 -3.58 11.48 -10.42
CA LYS A 104 -2.52 10.81 -11.18
C LYS A 104 -1.73 11.86 -11.95
N ILE A 105 -0.43 11.62 -12.13
CA ILE A 105 0.44 12.54 -12.90
C ILE A 105 1.19 11.80 -13.98
N LYS A 106 1.64 12.53 -15.00
CA LYS A 106 2.51 11.96 -16.01
C LYS A 106 3.92 11.76 -15.44
N ASN A 107 4.49 10.57 -15.55
CA ASN A 107 5.83 10.17 -15.12
C ASN A 107 6.92 11.16 -15.60
N ARG A 108 6.77 11.73 -16.80
CA ARG A 108 7.67 12.77 -17.35
C ARG A 108 7.77 14.07 -16.53
N ILE A 109 6.84 14.29 -15.60
CA ILE A 109 6.75 15.47 -14.73
C ILE A 109 7.54 15.22 -13.44
N LEU A 110 7.85 13.96 -13.13
CA LEU A 110 8.74 13.64 -12.03
C LEU A 110 10.14 14.18 -12.31
N ASP A 111 10.85 14.48 -11.23
CA ASP A 111 12.20 15.01 -11.28
C ASP A 111 13.10 14.18 -12.21
N ARG A 112 13.70 14.83 -13.21
CA ARG A 112 14.53 14.21 -14.23
C ARG A 112 15.90 13.78 -13.70
N ASP A 113 16.34 14.38 -12.59
CA ASP A 113 17.61 14.06 -11.95
C ASP A 113 17.50 12.76 -11.12
N THR A 114 16.28 12.29 -10.86
CA THR A 114 16.00 11.04 -10.15
C THR A 114 15.73 9.89 -11.13
N LYS A 115 16.40 8.75 -10.95
CA LYS A 115 16.18 7.55 -11.77
C LYS A 115 14.88 6.84 -11.35
N TRP A 116 13.80 7.16 -12.03
CA TRP A 116 12.49 6.56 -11.81
C TRP A 116 12.30 5.21 -12.53
N PRO A 117 11.49 4.28 -11.97
CA PRO A 117 11.13 3.05 -12.67
C PRO A 117 10.38 3.29 -13.99
N THR A 118 10.53 2.38 -14.95
CA THR A 118 9.82 2.43 -16.24
C THR A 118 8.53 1.62 -16.23
N GLU A 119 8.28 0.87 -15.16
CA GLU A 119 7.15 -0.03 -14.99
C GLU A 119 6.31 0.39 -13.78
N CYS A 120 5.04 -0.03 -13.82
CA CYS A 120 4.12 0.13 -12.71
C CYS A 120 3.38 -1.17 -12.42
N MET A 121 2.85 -1.30 -11.21
CA MET A 121 1.93 -2.37 -10.81
C MET A 121 0.55 -1.76 -10.57
N SER A 122 -0.49 -2.37 -11.15
CA SER A 122 -1.87 -2.01 -10.81
C SER A 122 -2.22 -2.58 -9.44
N VAL A 123 -3.06 -1.84 -8.70
CA VAL A 123 -3.57 -2.26 -7.40
C VAL A 123 -5.07 -2.16 -7.35
N ARG A 124 -5.71 -3.14 -6.75
CA ARG A 124 -7.16 -3.14 -6.52
C ARG A 124 -7.47 -3.39 -5.05
N CYS A 125 -8.01 -2.36 -4.42
CA CYS A 125 -8.39 -2.35 -3.01
C CYS A 125 -9.92 -2.21 -2.87
N THR A 126 -10.44 -2.62 -1.73
CA THR A 126 -11.83 -2.40 -1.29
C THR A 126 -12.00 -1.09 -0.51
N GLY A 127 -10.92 -0.55 0.05
CA GLY A 127 -10.87 0.67 0.86
C GLY A 127 -10.90 0.43 2.38
N SER A 128 -11.02 -0.83 2.79
CA SER A 128 -11.00 -1.27 4.20
C SER A 128 -9.63 -1.80 4.66
N GLU A 129 -8.68 -1.90 3.74
CA GLU A 129 -7.34 -2.37 4.00
C GLU A 129 -6.53 -1.39 4.86
N LEU A 130 -5.56 -1.92 5.62
CA LEU A 130 -4.63 -1.11 6.40
C LEU A 130 -3.32 -0.83 5.66
N SER A 131 -3.06 -1.52 4.54
CA SER A 131 -1.87 -1.35 3.71
C SER A 131 -2.17 -1.81 2.29
N LEU A 132 -1.53 -1.20 1.27
CA LEU A 132 -1.67 -1.70 -0.11
C LEU A 132 -1.16 -3.12 -0.29
N ALA A 133 -0.31 -3.62 0.62
CA ALA A 133 0.10 -5.02 0.62
C ALA A 133 -1.10 -5.97 0.74
N GLU A 134 -2.17 -5.57 1.43
CA GLU A 134 -3.38 -6.39 1.60
C GLU A 134 -4.31 -6.36 0.39
N CYS A 135 -4.04 -5.48 -0.58
CA CYS A 135 -4.81 -5.36 -1.82
C CYS A 135 -4.34 -6.38 -2.86
N THR A 136 -5.13 -6.58 -3.91
CA THR A 136 -4.67 -7.34 -5.07
C THR A 136 -3.66 -6.50 -5.85
N ILE A 137 -2.41 -6.97 -5.92
CA ILE A 137 -1.33 -6.35 -6.69
C ILE A 137 -1.13 -7.20 -7.95
N TYR A 138 -1.20 -6.56 -9.12
CA TYR A 138 -1.00 -7.22 -10.41
C TYR A 138 0.48 -7.20 -10.82
N ASN A 139 0.83 -8.02 -11.81
CA ASN A 139 2.18 -8.09 -12.36
C ASN A 139 2.64 -6.73 -12.90
N PRO A 140 3.98 -6.49 -12.93
CA PRO A 140 4.54 -5.30 -13.54
C PRO A 140 4.08 -5.15 -15.00
N GLN A 141 3.79 -3.93 -15.40
CA GLN A 141 3.47 -3.59 -16.76
C GLN A 141 4.12 -2.25 -17.17
N PRO A 142 4.35 -2.04 -18.47
CA PRO A 142 4.79 -0.75 -18.98
C PRO A 142 3.77 0.34 -18.65
N ILE A 143 4.25 1.55 -18.38
CA ILE A 143 3.37 2.66 -18.03
C ILE A 143 2.64 3.15 -19.31
N THR A 144 1.44 2.63 -19.55
CA THR A 144 0.71 2.73 -20.84
C THR A 144 0.30 4.15 -21.22
N GLU A 145 -0.04 4.99 -20.23
CA GLU A 145 -0.39 6.41 -20.43
C GLU A 145 0.70 7.38 -19.93
N ASN A 146 1.88 6.84 -19.59
CA ASN A 146 2.86 7.50 -18.74
C ASN A 146 2.25 8.03 -17.43
N THR A 147 1.12 7.53 -16.89
CA THR A 147 0.55 8.03 -15.63
C THR A 147 0.84 7.14 -14.43
N VAL A 148 1.15 7.78 -13.30
CA VAL A 148 1.44 7.14 -12.01
C VAL A 148 0.57 7.74 -10.92
N ALA A 149 0.26 6.92 -9.91
CA ALA A 149 -0.62 7.31 -8.81
C ALA A 149 0.05 8.30 -7.84
N ILE A 150 -0.72 9.34 -7.46
CA ILE A 150 -0.33 10.32 -6.44
C ILE A 150 -1.30 10.24 -5.27
N ALA A 151 -0.74 10.34 -4.06
CA ALA A 151 -1.51 10.43 -2.83
C ALA A 151 -1.84 11.90 -2.51
N LYS A 152 -3.12 12.29 -2.68
CA LYS A 152 -3.65 13.58 -2.23
C LYS A 152 -4.54 13.37 -1.01
N CYS A 153 -3.96 13.49 0.18
CA CYS A 153 -4.66 13.29 1.44
C CYS A 153 -5.33 14.58 1.93
N TYR A 154 -6.34 14.45 2.78
CA TYR A 154 -6.88 15.60 3.49
C TYR A 154 -5.79 16.28 4.32
N ASN A 155 -5.83 17.61 4.36
CA ASN A 155 -5.06 18.36 5.34
C ASN A 155 -5.68 18.09 6.70
N GLU A 156 -4.93 17.49 7.62
CA GLU A 156 -5.36 17.50 9.01
C GLU A 156 -5.28 18.94 9.53
N PRO A 157 -6.34 19.47 10.17
CA PRO A 157 -6.23 20.75 10.84
C PRO A 157 -5.13 20.63 11.90
N LYS A 158 -4.12 21.50 11.80
CA LYS A 158 -3.09 21.63 12.83
C LYS A 158 -3.78 22.07 14.14
N GLY A 159 -4.17 21.10 14.99
CA GLY A 159 -4.69 21.37 16.33
C GLY A 159 -6.06 20.81 16.70
N ALA A 160 -6.57 19.73 16.08
CA ALA A 160 -7.80 19.09 16.57
C ALA A 160 -7.59 17.62 16.94
N PHE A 161 -7.85 17.33 18.23
CA PHE A 161 -7.95 16.03 18.91
C PHE A 161 -6.69 15.37 19.47
N SER A 162 -6.09 16.02 20.48
CA SER A 162 -5.77 15.32 21.73
C SER A 162 -7.02 15.33 22.63
N SER A 163 -7.40 14.16 23.16
CA SER A 163 -8.47 13.86 24.14
C SER A 163 -9.73 13.23 23.55
N PHE A 164 -9.88 11.93 23.73
CA PHE A 164 -10.96 11.30 24.51
C PHE A 164 -10.46 9.98 25.09
#